data_AF-A0A919LTL8-F1
#
_entry.id   AF-A0A919LTL8-F1
#
_cell.length_a   1.000
_cell.length_b   1.000
_cell.length_c   1.000
_cell.angle_alpha   90.00
_cell.angle_beta   90.00
_cell.angle_gamma   90.00
#
_symmetry.space_group_name_H-M   'P 1'
#
loop_
_entity.id
_entity.type
_entity.pdbx_description
1 polymer ?
#
loop_
_entity_poly.entity_id
_entity_poly.type
_entity_poly.pdbx_seq_one_letter_code
_entity_poly.pdbx_strand_id
1 'polypeptide(L)'
;MVLYTEKLKVIHITTHISLRQFLDTLNQPRIETVIGVADRFLRRVGYPRPRIAVAGVNPHAGENGLFGDEEIRIVAPAVAAMRAKSGGDRPLSAGHGVYAVSRRHVRHGSGDVSRPGAYSAEAAGIL
;
A
#
# COMPACT_ATOMS: atom_id res chain seq x y z
N MET A 1 -1.97 -5.72 13.45
CA MET A 1 -1.80 -4.58 14.37
C MET A 1 -1.92 -3.28 13.58
N VAL A 2 -2.50 -2.23 14.17
CA VAL A 2 -2.59 -0.88 13.58
C VAL A 2 -1.85 0.10 14.49
N LEU A 3 -0.99 0.94 13.92
CA LEU A 3 -0.46 2.15 14.56
C LEU A 3 -1.16 3.35 13.92
N TYR A 4 -1.66 4.27 14.74
CA TYR A 4 -2.56 5.33 14.30
C TYR A 4 -2.11 6.70 14.83
N THR A 5 -1.98 7.64 13.91
CA THR A 5 -1.86 9.08 14.18
C THR A 5 -2.76 9.85 13.21
N GLU A 6 -2.94 11.15 13.41
CA GLU A 6 -3.67 12.01 12.47
C GLU A 6 -3.08 11.97 11.05
N LYS A 7 -1.76 12.11 10.93
CA LYS A 7 -1.06 12.20 9.63
C LYS A 7 -0.78 10.84 8.99
N LEU A 8 -0.46 9.83 9.80
CA LEU A 8 0.01 8.51 9.35
C LEU A 8 -0.74 7.38 10.04
N LYS A 9 -1.18 6.39 9.25
CA LYS A 9 -1.91 5.20 9.68
C LYS A 9 -1.23 3.99 9.04
N VAL A 10 -0.83 3.02 9.85
CA VAL A 10 0.04 1.90 9.45
C VAL A 10 -0.57 0.60 9.96
N ILE A 11 -0.92 -0.32 9.05
CA ILE A 11 -1.35 -1.68 9.39
C ILE A 11 -0.31 -2.70 8.89
N HIS A 12 0.02 -3.65 9.77
CA HIS A 12 1.12 -4.59 9.56
C HIS A 12 0.62 -5.93 8.99
N ILE A 13 1.36 -6.50 8.03
CA ILE A 13 1.10 -7.84 7.49
C ILE A 13 1.38 -8.92 8.54
N THR A 14 2.55 -8.86 9.16
CA THR A 14 3.02 -9.69 10.28
C THR A 14 3.37 -8.80 11.49
N THR A 15 3.69 -9.38 12.64
CA THR A 15 4.15 -8.61 13.82
C THR A 15 5.40 -9.24 14.44
N HIS A 16 5.29 -9.85 15.62
CA HIS A 16 6.43 -10.33 16.41
C HIS A 16 6.89 -11.71 15.93
N ILE A 17 7.53 -11.75 14.75
CA ILE A 17 8.20 -12.93 14.18
C ILE A 17 9.58 -12.53 13.66
N SER A 18 10.47 -13.50 13.43
CA SER A 18 11.79 -13.20 12.84
C SER A 18 11.65 -12.75 11.37
N LEU A 19 12.63 -11.99 10.86
CA LEU A 19 12.64 -11.55 9.47
C LEU A 19 12.66 -12.74 8.49
N ARG A 20 13.41 -13.80 8.83
CA ARG A 20 13.39 -15.07 8.07
C ARG A 20 12.00 -15.69 8.06
N GLN A 21 11.36 -15.85 9.22
CA GLN A 21 10.02 -16.40 9.30
C GLN A 21 8.98 -15.54 8.57
N PHE A 22 9.15 -14.21 8.52
CA PHE A 22 8.32 -13.34 7.69
C PHE A 22 8.43 -13.70 6.20
N LEU A 23 9.65 -13.83 5.67
CA LEU A 23 9.87 -14.24 4.28
C LEU A 23 9.31 -15.64 4.01
N ASP A 24 9.64 -16.61 4.87
CA ASP A 24 9.23 -18.02 4.74
C ASP A 24 7.69 -18.21 4.83
N THR A 25 6.96 -17.27 5.43
CA THR A 25 5.49 -17.37 5.62
C THR A 25 4.68 -16.33 4.84
N LEU A 26 5.33 -15.43 4.09
CA LEU A 26 4.63 -14.42 3.31
C LEU A 26 3.81 -15.06 2.20
N ASN A 27 2.54 -14.65 2.08
CA ASN A 27 1.62 -15.21 1.09
C ASN A 27 0.52 -14.21 0.69
N GLN A 28 0.01 -14.36 -0.53
CA GLN A 28 -1.02 -13.49 -1.11
C GLN A 28 -2.31 -13.44 -0.27
N PRO A 29 -2.91 -14.56 0.18
CA PRO A 29 -4.12 -14.54 1.01
C PRO A 29 -3.98 -13.71 2.28
N ARG A 30 -2.79 -13.72 2.91
CA ARG A 30 -2.51 -12.87 4.08
C ARG A 30 -2.51 -11.39 3.72
N ILE A 31 -1.89 -11.00 2.61
CA ILE A 31 -1.87 -9.60 2.13
C ILE A 31 -3.30 -9.14 1.81
N GLU A 32 -4.07 -9.91 1.04
CA GLU A 32 -5.46 -9.60 0.71
C GLU A 32 -6.33 -9.41 1.97
N THR A 33 -6.18 -10.29 2.95
CA THR A 33 -6.89 -10.21 4.23
C THR A 33 -6.59 -8.90 4.94
N VAL A 34 -5.32 -8.49 5.01
CA VAL A 34 -4.90 -7.26 5.70
C VAL A 34 -5.36 -6.00 4.93
N ILE A 35 -5.32 -5.99 3.60
CA ILE A 35 -5.91 -4.92 2.78
C ILE A 35 -7.42 -4.80 3.06
N GLY A 36 -8.13 -5.92 3.12
CA GLY A 36 -9.57 -5.94 3.43
C GLY A 36 -9.90 -5.45 4.85
N VAL A 37 -9.06 -5.78 5.84
CA VAL A 37 -9.18 -5.22 7.20
C VAL A 37 -8.91 -3.72 7.20
N ALA A 38 -7.89 -3.26 6.47
CA ALA A 38 -7.53 -1.85 6.36
C ALA A 38 -8.66 -1.00 5.75
N ASP A 39 -9.26 -1.45 4.65
CA ASP A 39 -10.39 -0.77 4.01
C ASP A 39 -11.62 -0.71 4.92
N ARG A 40 -11.99 -1.83 5.56
CA ARG A 40 -13.11 -1.85 6.52
C ARG A 40 -12.87 -0.95 7.73
N PHE A 41 -11.65 -0.92 8.26
CA PHE A 41 -11.25 -0.04 9.35
C PHE A 41 -11.35 1.43 8.93
N LEU A 42 -10.72 1.82 7.82
CA LEU A 42 -10.71 3.20 7.33
C LEU A 42 -12.11 3.71 7.00
N ARG A 43 -12.99 2.88 6.43
CA ARG A 43 -14.42 3.22 6.24
C ARG A 43 -15.12 3.54 7.56
N ARG A 44 -14.92 2.70 8.59
CA ARG A 44 -15.52 2.90 9.92
C ARG A 44 -15.02 4.18 10.61
N VAL A 45 -13.77 4.58 10.39
CA VAL A 45 -13.21 5.85 10.90
C VAL A 45 -13.38 7.04 9.94
N GLY A 46 -14.35 6.99 9.03
CA GLY A 46 -14.80 8.16 8.26
C GLY A 46 -14.13 8.38 6.90
N TYR A 47 -13.44 7.38 6.33
CA TYR A 47 -12.86 7.46 4.98
C TYR A 47 -13.73 6.65 3.99
N PRO A 48 -14.70 7.26 3.28
CA PRO A 48 -15.63 6.54 2.40
C PRO A 48 -14.96 5.93 1.16
N ARG A 49 -13.83 6.49 0.73
CA ARG A 49 -12.94 5.95 -0.31
C ARG A 49 -11.50 5.90 0.23
N PRO A 50 -11.13 4.87 1.00
CA PRO A 50 -9.77 4.75 1.54
C PRO A 50 -8.71 4.71 0.44
N ARG A 51 -7.64 5.49 0.62
CA ARG A 51 -6.41 5.37 -0.17
C ARG A 51 -5.46 4.45 0.58
N ILE A 52 -5.03 3.36 -0.02
CA ILE A 52 -4.19 2.34 0.65
C ILE A 52 -3.01 2.02 -0.27
N ALA A 53 -1.84 2.57 0.06
CA ALA A 53 -0.60 2.10 -0.52
C ALA A 53 -0.15 0.85 0.24
N VAL A 54 -0.04 -0.29 -0.44
CA VAL A 54 0.65 -1.50 0.02
C VAL A 54 2.08 -1.41 -0.46
N ALA A 55 3.01 -1.91 0.32
CA ALA A 55 4.42 -1.65 0.06
C ALA A 55 5.21 -2.97 -0.07
N GLY A 56 6.30 -2.95 -0.86
CA GLY A 56 7.15 -4.08 -1.24
C GLY A 56 8.18 -4.56 -0.20
N VAL A 57 8.37 -5.88 -0.18
CA VAL A 57 9.29 -6.66 0.66
C VAL A 57 10.74 -6.25 0.44
N ASN A 58 11.14 -6.12 -0.81
CA ASN A 58 12.53 -5.98 -1.25
C ASN A 58 12.91 -4.50 -1.45
N PRO A 59 14.22 -4.17 -1.45
CA PRO A 59 14.71 -2.87 -1.89
C PRO A 59 14.07 -2.50 -3.24
N HIS A 60 13.63 -1.25 -3.37
CA HIS A 60 12.94 -0.73 -4.57
C HIS A 60 11.75 -1.60 -5.03
N ALA A 61 11.07 -2.30 -4.11
CA ALA A 61 10.01 -3.27 -4.43
C ALA A 61 10.45 -4.31 -5.48
N GLY A 62 11.68 -4.81 -5.32
CA GLY A 62 12.28 -5.87 -6.12
C GLY A 62 13.06 -5.38 -7.35
N GLU A 63 12.97 -4.09 -7.73
CA GLU A 63 13.63 -3.51 -8.92
C GLU A 63 13.47 -4.39 -10.17
N ASN A 64 12.21 -4.64 -10.56
CA ASN A 64 11.83 -5.51 -11.69
C ASN A 64 12.38 -6.96 -11.61
N GLY A 65 12.71 -7.44 -10.40
CA GLY A 65 13.23 -8.78 -10.14
C GLY A 65 14.72 -8.82 -9.77
N LEU A 66 15.45 -7.70 -9.88
CA LEU A 66 16.89 -7.63 -9.57
C LEU A 66 17.20 -7.82 -8.07
N PHE A 67 16.27 -7.49 -7.17
CA PHE A 67 16.47 -7.55 -5.72
C PHE A 67 15.54 -8.54 -5.00
N GLY A 68 14.85 -9.41 -5.73
CA GLY A 68 13.90 -10.41 -5.21
C GLY A 68 12.63 -10.49 -6.07
N ASP A 69 11.81 -11.52 -5.86
CA ASP A 69 10.65 -11.84 -6.71
C ASP A 69 9.29 -11.83 -5.99
N GLU A 70 9.30 -11.59 -4.67
CA GLU A 70 8.11 -11.58 -3.82
C GLU A 70 7.07 -10.55 -4.27
N GLU A 71 7.49 -9.42 -4.85
CA GLU A 71 6.56 -8.45 -5.43
C GLU A 71 5.82 -9.01 -6.64
N ILE A 72 6.54 -9.66 -7.55
CA ILE A 72 6.01 -10.23 -8.79
C ILE A 72 5.08 -11.40 -8.46
N ARG A 73 5.49 -12.27 -7.53
CA ARG A 73 4.81 -13.52 -7.18
C ARG A 73 3.73 -13.38 -6.11
N ILE A 74 3.79 -12.38 -5.24
CA ILE A 74 2.94 -12.32 -4.03
C ILE A 74 2.28 -10.95 -3.85
N VAL A 75 3.04 -9.85 -3.85
CA VAL A 75 2.50 -8.53 -3.48
C VAL A 75 1.63 -7.92 -4.59
N ALA A 76 2.14 -7.84 -5.82
CA ALA A 76 1.41 -7.27 -6.95
C ALA A 76 0.14 -8.07 -7.30
N PRO A 77 0.14 -9.42 -7.32
CA PRO A 77 -1.09 -10.22 -7.45
C PRO A 77 -2.13 -9.92 -6.38
N ALA A 78 -1.73 -9.81 -5.10
CA ALA A 78 -2.64 -9.46 -4.01
C ALA A 78 -3.26 -8.06 -4.17
N VAL A 79 -2.46 -7.07 -4.58
CA VAL A 79 -2.93 -5.69 -4.83
C VAL A 79 -3.89 -5.65 -6.03
N ALA A 80 -3.59 -6.38 -7.11
CA ALA A 80 -4.44 -6.48 -8.29
C ALA A 80 -5.79 -7.15 -7.97
N ALA A 81 -5.78 -8.27 -7.24
CA ALA A 81 -6.99 -8.95 -6.79
C ALA A 81 -7.88 -8.05 -5.92
N MET A 82 -7.27 -7.29 -5.00
CA MET A 82 -8.02 -6.36 -4.15
C MET A 82 -8.51 -5.11 -4.88
N ARG A 83 -7.80 -4.61 -5.91
CA ARG A 83 -8.28 -3.57 -6.84
C ARG A 83 -9.52 -4.03 -7.60
N ALA A 84 -9.50 -5.25 -8.16
CA ALA A 84 -10.63 -5.83 -8.89
C ALA A 84 -11.87 -5.99 -7.98
N LYS A 85 -11.72 -6.62 -6.81
CA LYS A 85 -12.78 -6.75 -5.78
C LYS A 85 -13.33 -5.39 -5.29
N SER A 86 -12.60 -4.31 -5.53
CA SER A 86 -12.94 -2.96 -5.09
C SER A 86 -13.71 -2.12 -6.11
N GLY A 87 -13.96 -2.64 -7.31
CA GLY A 87 -14.65 -1.94 -8.41
C GLY A 87 -13.74 -1.11 -9.33
N GLY A 88 -12.43 -1.38 -9.37
CA GLY A 88 -11.48 -0.74 -10.28
C GLY A 88 -11.09 0.70 -9.90
N ASP A 89 -12.05 1.56 -9.61
CA ASP A 89 -11.90 3.00 -9.27
C ASP A 89 -11.33 3.25 -7.85
N ARG A 90 -10.79 2.23 -7.17
CA ARG A 90 -10.26 2.39 -5.81
C ARG A 90 -8.75 2.70 -5.85
N PRO A 91 -8.29 3.80 -5.21
CA PRO A 91 -6.88 4.17 -5.10
C PRO A 91 -6.11 3.27 -4.11
N LEU A 92 -5.94 2.01 -4.52
CA LEU A 92 -4.95 1.06 -4.03
C LEU A 92 -3.70 1.19 -4.89
N SER A 93 -2.49 1.06 -4.34
CA SER A 93 -1.24 0.97 -5.12
C SER A 93 -0.23 0.06 -4.45
N ALA A 94 0.65 -0.57 -5.25
CA ALA A 94 1.93 -1.07 -4.76
C ALA A 94 2.92 0.11 -4.65
N GLY A 95 3.91 0.03 -3.77
CA GLY A 95 4.95 1.04 -3.52
C GLY A 95 6.11 0.46 -2.69
N HIS A 96 6.97 1.31 -2.13
CA HIS A 96 8.19 0.89 -1.39
C HIS A 96 7.98 0.91 0.16
N GLY A 97 8.48 -0.08 0.94
CA GLY A 97 8.25 -0.27 2.40
C GLY A 97 7.37 -1.52 2.72
N VAL A 98 6.88 -1.82 3.94
CA VAL A 98 6.06 -3.06 4.18
C VAL A 98 4.76 -2.85 4.96
N TYR A 99 3.92 -1.89 4.54
CA TYR A 99 2.69 -1.50 5.27
C TYR A 99 1.54 -1.08 4.34
N ALA A 100 0.30 -1.16 4.84
CA ALA A 100 -0.83 -0.48 4.21
C ALA A 100 -1.00 0.94 4.80
N VAL A 101 -0.73 1.98 3.98
CA VAL A 101 -0.67 3.39 4.41
C VAL A 101 -1.80 4.22 3.81
N SER A 102 -2.49 4.99 4.67
CA SER A 102 -3.48 6.00 4.29
C SER A 102 -3.06 7.38 4.78
N ARG A 103 -2.46 8.21 3.89
CA ARG A 103 -2.22 9.64 4.16
C ARG A 103 -3.52 10.42 3.95
N ARG A 104 -3.89 11.28 4.91
CA ARG A 104 -4.93 12.31 4.70
C ARG A 104 -4.33 13.35 3.76
N HIS A 105 -4.95 13.59 2.60
CA HIS A 105 -4.47 14.62 1.69
C HIS A 105 -4.85 15.99 2.29
N VAL A 106 -3.87 16.69 2.86
CA VAL A 106 -4.04 18.09 3.26
C VAL A 106 -4.05 18.89 1.95
N ARG A 107 -5.21 19.48 1.61
CA ARG A 107 -5.25 20.47 0.53
C ARG A 107 -4.51 21.72 1.01
N HIS A 108 -3.24 21.86 0.67
CA HIS A 108 -2.67 23.18 0.46
C HIS A 108 -3.28 23.78 -0.83
N GLY A 109 -3.28 25.11 -0.92
CA GLY A 109 -4.12 25.85 -1.87
C GLY A 109 -3.94 25.46 -3.35
N SER A 110 -5.06 25.54 -4.07
CA SER A 110 -5.23 25.50 -5.53
C SER A 110 -3.95 25.53 -6.40
N GLY A 111 -3.64 24.39 -7.01
CA GLY A 111 -2.91 24.29 -8.27
C GLY A 111 -3.75 23.49 -9.27
N ASP A 112 -3.97 24.02 -10.47
CA ASP A 112 -4.80 23.41 -11.51
C ASP A 112 -4.12 22.16 -12.12
N VAL A 113 -4.85 21.05 -12.18
CA VAL A 113 -4.35 19.73 -12.63
C VAL A 113 -4.68 19.47 -14.11
N SER A 114 -5.21 20.46 -14.83
CA SER A 114 -5.70 20.33 -16.22
C SER A 114 -4.60 20.21 -17.31
N ARG A 115 -3.35 19.89 -16.95
CA ARG A 115 -2.22 19.78 -17.90
C ARG A 115 -1.79 18.33 -18.14
N PRO A 116 -1.92 17.78 -19.37
CA PRO A 116 -1.39 16.47 -19.71
C PRO A 116 0.14 16.53 -19.78
N GLY A 117 0.81 15.72 -18.95
CA GLY A 117 2.27 15.68 -18.84
C GLY A 117 2.80 15.43 -17.42
N ALA A 118 1.97 15.58 -16.38
CA ALA A 118 2.35 15.41 -14.98
C ALA A 118 2.45 13.93 -14.52
N TYR A 119 3.30 13.15 -15.18
CA TYR A 119 3.86 11.91 -14.63
C TYR A 119 5.35 12.13 -14.26
N SER A 120 5.62 13.13 -13.42
CA SER A 120 6.92 13.29 -12.75
C SER A 120 7.01 12.40 -11.51
N ALA A 121 8.21 11.93 -11.18
CA ALA A 121 8.46 10.89 -10.17
C ALA A 121 8.32 11.35 -8.70
N GLU A 122 7.57 12.40 -8.40
CA GLU A 122 7.47 13.03 -7.07
C GLU A 122 6.49 12.33 -6.12
N ALA A 123 5.80 11.27 -6.56
CA ALA A 123 4.86 10.51 -5.73
C ALA A 123 5.54 9.66 -4.63
N ALA A 124 6.87 9.51 -4.67
CA ALA A 124 7.67 8.73 -3.72
C ALA A 124 8.54 9.62 -2.83
N GLY A 125 7.91 10.49 -2.03
CA GLY A 125 8.59 11.27 -0.99
C GLY A 125 9.15 10.39 0.14
N ILE A 126 10.34 9.84 -0.10
CA ILE A 126 11.32 9.34 0.87
C ILE A 126 12.63 10.12 0.65
N LEU A 127 12.55 11.42 0.92
CA LEU A 127 13.58 12.25 1.56
C LEU A 127 12.84 13.13 2.59
#